data_AF-A0A2N1III5-F1
#
_entry.id   AF-A0A2N1III5-F1
#
_cell.length_a   1.000
_cell.length_b   1.000
_cell.length_c   1.000
_cell.angle_alpha   90.00
_cell.angle_beta   90.00
_cell.angle_gamma   90.00
#
_symmetry.space_group_name_H-M   'P 1'
#
loop_
_entity.id
_entity.type
_entity.pdbx_description
1 polymer ?
#
loop_
_entity_poly.entity_id
_entity_poly.type
_entity_poly.pdbx_seq_one_letter_code
_entity_poly.pdbx_strand_id
1 'polypeptide(L)'
;MMMYPTIDVKKEISEAVGVRVKKSPDLFSMQVFHKNSVGRIDAENFIKQGFSKAYGANISISMPQILTVKNGNFKAALGIRSAKEPLFIEQYLNTPIEQTHALIKENITRSNIVEIGSLYSNAIRFTLPLFLVTAVSLFYKNYQYLTFAGTSHVLNILSKAGVEYSTLCDAKKHALTPSSDDWGSYYETNPKVVVVSLASVLQVIDKQVKYQNLFKSLEKKIADVCQQLAEHS
;
A
#
# COMPACT_ATOMS: atom_id res chain seq x y z
N MET A 1 -7.22 9.20 28.76
CA MET A 1 -6.21 9.94 27.97
C MET A 1 -4.90 9.18 28.05
N MET A 2 -4.69 8.20 27.16
CA MET A 2 -3.44 7.43 27.14
C MET A 2 -2.44 8.23 26.30
N MET A 3 -1.48 8.84 26.98
CA MET A 3 -0.28 9.42 26.38
C MET A 3 0.56 8.25 25.85
N TYR A 4 0.59 8.07 24.54
CA TYR A 4 1.52 7.16 23.92
C TYR A 4 2.94 7.61 24.27
N PRO A 5 3.86 6.72 24.67
CA PRO A 5 5.27 7.06 24.57
C PRO A 5 5.52 7.37 23.09
N THR A 6 5.83 8.63 22.80
CA THR A 6 6.32 9.05 21.49
C THR A 6 7.61 8.29 21.23
N ILE A 7 7.54 7.19 20.48
CA ILE A 7 8.71 6.67 19.78
C ILE A 7 9.09 7.80 18.83
N ASP A 8 10.13 8.54 19.20
CA ASP A 8 10.64 9.63 18.38
C ASP A 8 11.40 9.02 17.22
N VAL A 9 10.65 8.65 16.20
CA VAL A 9 11.19 8.00 15.01
C VAL A 9 12.13 8.96 14.27
N LYS A 10 12.04 10.29 14.46
CA LYS A 10 13.07 11.21 13.95
C LYS A 10 14.40 11.01 14.66
N LYS A 11 14.39 10.70 15.96
CA LYS A 11 15.57 10.38 16.75
C LYS A 11 16.10 8.97 16.43
N GLU A 12 15.25 7.96 16.28
CA GLU A 12 15.70 6.63 15.85
C GLU A 12 16.18 6.62 14.39
N ILE A 13 15.59 7.41 13.49
CA ILE A 13 16.08 7.62 12.13
C ILE A 13 17.43 8.36 12.15
N SER A 14 17.61 9.39 12.99
CA SER A 14 18.89 10.11 13.09
C SER A 14 20.00 9.24 13.72
N GLU A 15 19.65 8.39 14.69
CA GLU A 15 20.55 7.40 15.30
C GLU A 15 20.87 6.24 14.34
N ALA A 16 19.90 5.75 13.55
CA ALA A 16 20.11 4.73 12.52
C ALA A 16 20.99 5.23 11.36
N VAL A 17 21.00 6.54 11.07
CA VAL A 17 21.93 7.17 10.12
C VAL A 17 23.36 7.23 10.68
N GLY A 18 23.53 7.23 12.02
CA GLY A 18 24.83 7.28 12.70
C GLY A 18 25.40 5.94 13.18
N VAL A 19 24.58 4.88 13.29
CA VAL A 19 25.02 3.57 13.78
C VAL A 19 25.38 2.66 12.62
N ARG A 20 26.62 2.16 12.63
CA ARG A 20 27.12 1.13 11.69
C ARG A 20 26.39 -0.20 11.96
N VAL A 21 25.22 -0.39 11.35
CA VAL A 21 24.47 -1.65 11.39
C VAL A 21 25.30 -2.75 10.70
N LYS A 22 25.57 -3.85 11.41
CA LYS A 22 26.19 -5.06 10.82
C LYS A 22 25.34 -5.51 9.62
N LYS A 23 25.95 -5.57 8.42
CA LYS A 23 25.32 -6.01 7.18
C LYS A 23 24.61 -7.36 7.37
N SER A 24 23.28 -7.35 7.50
CA SER A 24 22.51 -8.49 7.01
C SER A 24 22.61 -8.45 5.48
N PRO A 25 22.73 -9.59 4.78
CA PRO A 25 22.66 -9.57 3.32
C PRO A 25 21.29 -8.99 2.95
N ASP A 26 21.28 -7.88 2.21
CA ASP A 26 20.05 -7.24 1.74
C ASP A 26 19.27 -8.24 0.86
N LEU A 27 18.37 -9.02 1.47
CA LEU A 27 17.66 -10.14 0.85
C LEU A 27 16.66 -9.71 -0.24
N PHE A 28 16.33 -8.42 -0.30
CA PHE A 28 15.56 -7.77 -1.35
C PHE A 28 15.67 -6.25 -1.24
N SER A 29 15.43 -5.54 -2.34
CA SER A 29 15.35 -4.07 -2.39
C SER A 29 13.92 -3.61 -2.62
N MET A 30 13.62 -2.38 -2.18
CA MET A 30 12.37 -1.70 -2.44
C MET A 30 12.61 -0.35 -3.10
N GLN A 31 11.84 -0.03 -4.14
CA GLN A 31 12.03 1.18 -4.93
C GLN A 31 10.68 1.75 -5.40
N VAL A 32 10.53 3.07 -5.30
CA VAL A 32 9.39 3.82 -5.84
C VAL A 32 9.76 4.37 -7.22
N PHE A 33 8.93 4.09 -8.22
CA PHE A 33 8.98 4.69 -9.54
C PHE A 33 7.88 5.74 -9.68
N HIS A 34 8.26 6.94 -10.10
CA HIS A 34 7.34 8.04 -10.45
C HIS A 34 7.05 8.06 -11.94
N LYS A 35 6.08 8.87 -12.37
CA LYS A 35 5.54 8.89 -13.75
C LYS A 35 6.60 8.79 -14.87
N ASN A 36 7.72 9.50 -14.72
CA ASN A 36 8.80 9.59 -15.72
C ASN A 36 10.10 8.88 -15.29
N SER A 37 10.07 8.05 -14.25
CA SER A 37 11.25 7.33 -13.78
C SER A 37 11.71 6.27 -14.79
N VAL A 38 13.01 6.22 -15.05
CA VAL A 38 13.64 5.10 -15.76
C VAL A 38 13.35 3.81 -14.99
N GLY A 39 12.86 2.78 -15.68
CA GLY A 39 12.48 1.49 -15.08
C GLY A 39 11.00 1.38 -14.64
N ARG A 40 10.21 2.47 -14.70
CA ARG A 40 8.76 2.40 -14.41
C ARG A 40 8.03 1.44 -15.35
N ILE A 41 8.37 1.46 -16.64
CA ILE A 41 7.76 0.59 -17.66
C ILE A 41 7.94 -0.89 -17.30
N ASP A 42 9.11 -1.29 -16.79
CA ASP A 42 9.33 -2.68 -16.38
C ASP A 42 8.49 -3.07 -15.17
N ALA A 43 8.30 -2.14 -14.23
CA ALA A 43 7.43 -2.35 -13.07
C ALA A 43 5.95 -2.46 -13.48
N GLU A 44 5.49 -1.63 -14.42
CA GLU A 44 4.14 -1.73 -14.98
C GLU A 44 3.95 -3.06 -15.72
N ASN A 45 4.91 -3.45 -16.56
CA ASN A 45 4.88 -4.72 -17.28
C ASN A 45 4.83 -5.91 -16.33
N PHE A 46 5.58 -5.87 -15.23
CA PHE A 46 5.51 -6.91 -14.19
C PHE A 46 4.10 -7.06 -13.61
N ILE A 47 3.43 -5.94 -13.30
CA ILE A 47 2.05 -5.95 -12.79
C ILE A 47 1.09 -6.47 -13.86
N LYS A 48 1.15 -5.94 -15.09
CA LYS A 48 0.27 -6.31 -16.20
C LYS A 48 0.37 -7.80 -16.53
N GLN A 49 1.59 -8.33 -16.63
CA GLN A 49 1.82 -9.76 -16.84
C GLN A 49 1.24 -10.60 -15.69
N GLY A 50 1.34 -10.10 -14.46
CA GLY A 50 0.75 -10.74 -13.28
C GLY A 50 -0.77 -10.84 -13.35
N PHE A 51 -1.44 -9.72 -13.65
CA PHE A 51 -2.89 -9.67 -13.81
C PHE A 51 -3.37 -10.50 -15.00
N SER A 52 -2.65 -10.46 -16.13
CA SER A 52 -2.91 -11.31 -17.29
C SER A 52 -2.81 -12.80 -16.95
N LYS A 53 -1.75 -13.21 -16.25
CA LYS A 53 -1.56 -14.60 -15.85
C LYS A 53 -2.60 -15.07 -14.83
N ALA A 54 -2.95 -14.23 -13.85
CA ALA A 54 -3.83 -14.61 -12.76
C ALA A 54 -5.32 -14.60 -13.17
N TYR A 55 -5.71 -13.68 -14.05
CA TYR A 55 -7.12 -13.39 -14.32
C TYR A 55 -7.49 -13.36 -15.80
N GLY A 56 -6.52 -13.49 -16.72
CA GLY A 56 -6.73 -13.18 -18.14
C GLY A 56 -6.94 -11.69 -18.40
N ALA A 57 -6.54 -10.82 -17.47
CA ALA A 57 -6.80 -9.38 -17.54
C ALA A 57 -5.75 -8.63 -18.37
N ASN A 58 -6.20 -7.59 -19.08
CA ASN A 58 -5.37 -6.60 -19.75
C ASN A 58 -5.72 -5.20 -19.22
N ILE A 59 -4.95 -4.74 -18.23
CA ILE A 59 -5.23 -3.49 -17.52
C ILE A 59 -4.17 -2.42 -17.78
N SER A 60 -4.57 -1.16 -17.67
CA SER A 60 -3.66 -0.02 -17.65
C SER A 60 -3.20 0.28 -16.22
N ILE A 61 -1.96 0.76 -16.08
CA ILE A 61 -1.44 1.21 -14.78
C ILE A 61 -1.42 2.73 -14.77
N SER A 62 -2.47 3.32 -14.21
CA SER A 62 -2.66 4.78 -14.19
C SER A 62 -2.15 5.47 -12.93
N MET A 63 -1.70 4.70 -11.92
CA MET A 63 -1.25 5.30 -10.66
C MET A 63 0.09 6.04 -10.80
N PRO A 64 0.22 7.23 -10.16
CA PRO A 64 1.36 8.13 -10.35
C PRO A 64 2.67 7.56 -9.80
N GLN A 65 2.59 6.70 -8.79
CA GLN A 65 3.74 6.08 -8.16
C GLN A 65 3.57 4.55 -8.11
N ILE A 66 4.67 3.81 -8.28
CA ILE A 66 4.71 2.35 -8.17
C ILE A 66 5.81 1.96 -7.20
N LEU A 67 5.45 1.33 -6.08
CA LEU A 67 6.41 0.73 -5.17
C LEU A 67 6.63 -0.73 -5.55
N THR A 68 7.90 -1.13 -5.63
CA THR A 68 8.30 -2.49 -6.04
C THR A 68 9.16 -3.16 -5.00
N VAL A 69 9.18 -4.50 -5.03
CA VAL A 69 10.11 -5.37 -4.32
C VAL A 69 10.90 -6.17 -5.35
N LYS A 70 12.24 -6.13 -5.27
CA LYS A 70 13.14 -6.95 -6.09
C LYS A 70 14.00 -7.87 -5.25
N ASN A 71 14.13 -9.11 -5.67
CA ASN A 71 15.16 -10.05 -5.19
C ASN A 71 15.75 -10.72 -6.44
N GLY A 72 16.78 -10.08 -7.00
CA GLY A 72 17.23 -10.26 -8.39
C GLY A 72 16.21 -9.67 -9.38
N ASN A 73 15.05 -10.32 -9.49
CA ASN A 73 13.93 -9.91 -10.35
C ASN A 73 12.78 -9.34 -9.50
N PHE A 74 11.80 -8.71 -10.16
CA PHE A 74 10.57 -8.25 -9.50
C PHE A 74 9.81 -9.40 -8.82
N LYS A 75 9.38 -9.14 -7.58
CA LYS A 75 8.66 -10.10 -6.74
C LYS A 75 7.29 -9.62 -6.29
N ALA A 76 7.17 -8.32 -6.06
CA ALA A 76 5.90 -7.69 -5.74
C ALA A 76 5.91 -6.24 -6.20
N ALA A 77 4.74 -5.69 -6.48
CA ALA A 77 4.55 -4.28 -6.76
C ALA A 77 3.13 -3.84 -6.41
N LEU A 78 2.95 -2.56 -6.11
CA LEU A 78 1.67 -1.90 -6.01
C LEU A 78 1.79 -0.47 -6.51
N GLY A 79 0.68 0.11 -6.97
CA GLY A 79 0.60 1.54 -7.23
C GLY A 79 0.09 2.31 -6.02
N ILE A 80 0.44 3.58 -5.95
CA ILE A 80 0.07 4.52 -4.89
C ILE A 80 -0.47 5.78 -5.54
N ARG A 81 -1.61 6.28 -5.05
CA ARG A 81 -2.25 7.52 -5.48
C ARG A 81 -2.76 8.32 -4.29
N SER A 82 -2.39 9.59 -4.21
CA SER A 82 -2.95 10.52 -3.22
C SER A 82 -4.38 10.92 -3.60
N ALA A 83 -5.29 11.07 -2.63
CA ALA A 83 -6.65 11.54 -2.89
C ALA A 83 -6.74 13.04 -3.24
N LYS A 84 -5.60 13.72 -3.42
CA LYS A 84 -5.49 15.01 -4.12
C LYS A 84 -5.91 14.91 -5.59
N GLU A 85 -5.81 13.72 -6.16
CA GLU A 85 -6.36 13.38 -7.48
C GLU A 85 -7.59 12.47 -7.29
N PRO A 86 -8.48 12.35 -8.31
CA PRO A 86 -9.59 11.41 -8.25
C PRO A 86 -9.10 9.98 -7.98
N LEU A 87 -9.74 9.28 -7.03
CA LEU A 87 -9.37 7.91 -6.69
C LEU A 87 -10.06 6.94 -7.63
N PHE A 88 -9.40 5.83 -7.98
CA PHE A 88 -10.04 4.81 -8.81
C PHE A 88 -11.18 4.12 -8.05
N ILE A 89 -11.02 3.86 -6.74
CA ILE A 89 -12.04 3.20 -5.91
C ILE A 89 -13.33 4.01 -5.77
N GLU A 90 -13.35 5.31 -6.08
CA GLU A 90 -14.56 6.13 -5.98
C GLU A 90 -15.60 5.75 -7.04
N GLN A 91 -15.20 5.07 -8.12
CA GLN A 91 -16.14 4.48 -9.07
C GLN A 91 -17.09 3.46 -8.42
N TYR A 92 -16.72 2.86 -7.28
CA TYR A 92 -17.56 1.91 -6.55
C TYR A 92 -18.39 2.56 -5.43
N LEU A 93 -18.17 3.85 -5.16
CA LEU A 93 -18.76 4.55 -4.02
C LEU A 93 -19.85 5.51 -4.48
N ASN A 94 -20.89 5.65 -3.66
CA ASN A 94 -21.96 6.63 -3.90
C ASN A 94 -21.61 8.04 -3.38
N THR A 95 -20.55 8.15 -2.57
CA THR A 95 -20.08 9.39 -1.97
C THR A 95 -18.54 9.47 -2.07
N PRO A 96 -17.95 10.68 -2.01
CA PRO A 96 -16.51 10.84 -1.91
C PRO A 96 -15.93 10.03 -0.74
N ILE A 97 -14.69 9.54 -0.88
CA ILE A 97 -14.07 8.64 0.10
C ILE A 97 -14.12 9.17 1.54
N GLU A 98 -13.86 10.46 1.74
CA GLU A 98 -13.87 11.13 3.05
C GLU A 98 -15.27 11.26 3.68
N GLN A 99 -16.33 11.10 2.88
CA GLN A 99 -17.72 11.16 3.33
C GLN A 99 -18.33 9.76 3.55
N THR A 100 -17.54 8.70 3.43
CA THR A 100 -18.01 7.33 3.70
C THR A 100 -18.26 7.11 5.19
N HIS A 101 -19.08 6.12 5.55
CA HIS A 101 -19.43 5.84 6.96
C HIS A 101 -18.21 5.54 7.84
N ALA A 102 -17.11 5.07 7.25
CA ALA A 102 -15.86 4.79 7.96
C ALA A 102 -15.06 6.05 8.29
N LEU A 103 -15.24 7.15 7.56
CA LEU A 103 -14.38 8.33 7.63
C LEU A 103 -15.12 9.62 8.02
N ILE A 104 -16.44 9.67 7.82
CA ILE A 104 -17.24 10.89 8.06
C ILE A 104 -17.14 11.39 9.52
N LYS A 105 -16.97 10.48 10.49
CA LYS A 105 -16.84 10.83 11.91
C LYS A 105 -15.43 11.20 12.33
N GLU A 106 -14.43 10.91 11.49
CA GLU A 106 -13.03 11.17 11.77
C GLU A 106 -12.61 12.61 11.40
N ASN A 107 -13.49 13.37 10.74
CA ASN A 107 -13.26 14.75 10.27
C ASN A 107 -11.94 14.90 9.48
N ILE A 108 -11.69 13.95 8.58
CA ILE A 108 -10.43 13.85 7.86
C ILE A 108 -10.43 14.68 6.60
N THR A 109 -9.35 15.43 6.41
CA THR A 109 -9.12 16.10 5.13
C THR A 109 -8.76 15.07 4.08
N ARG A 110 -9.41 15.18 2.91
CA ARG A 110 -9.19 14.27 1.77
C ARG A 110 -7.71 14.07 1.44
N SER A 111 -6.87 15.09 1.53
CA SER A 111 -5.41 15.01 1.29
C SER A 111 -4.65 14.09 2.25
N ASN A 112 -5.24 13.66 3.37
CA ASN A 112 -4.68 12.68 4.29
C ASN A 112 -5.08 11.22 3.93
N ILE A 113 -5.79 11.02 2.83
CA ILE A 113 -6.21 9.71 2.32
C ILE A 113 -5.36 9.34 1.10
N VAL A 114 -4.96 8.08 1.04
CA VAL A 114 -4.17 7.52 -0.06
C VAL A 114 -4.79 6.20 -0.51
N GLU A 115 -4.85 6.01 -1.82
CA GLU A 115 -5.24 4.78 -2.46
C GLU A 115 -4.01 3.94 -2.79
N ILE A 116 -4.11 2.63 -2.55
CA ILE A 116 -3.24 1.65 -3.20
C ILE A 116 -4.08 0.74 -4.10
N GLY A 117 -3.43 0.22 -5.13
CA GLY A 117 -4.07 -0.66 -6.08
C GLY A 117 -3.05 -1.36 -6.96
N SER A 118 -3.53 -2.07 -7.98
CA SER A 118 -2.67 -2.83 -8.91
C SER A 118 -1.64 -3.71 -8.18
N LEU A 119 -2.01 -4.20 -6.98
CA LEU A 119 -1.14 -5.00 -6.15
C LEU A 119 -0.97 -6.36 -6.80
N TYR A 120 0.26 -6.70 -7.14
CA TYR A 120 0.62 -8.02 -7.62
C TYR A 120 1.86 -8.54 -6.91
N SER A 121 1.86 -9.83 -6.59
CA SER A 121 3.05 -10.53 -6.12
C SER A 121 3.11 -11.94 -6.72
N ASN A 122 4.28 -12.31 -7.24
CA ASN A 122 4.55 -13.67 -7.69
C ASN A 122 5.10 -14.57 -6.57
N ALA A 123 5.24 -14.03 -5.36
CA ALA A 123 5.77 -14.74 -4.20
C ALA A 123 5.14 -14.17 -2.93
N ILE A 124 4.14 -14.89 -2.42
CA ILE A 124 3.27 -14.51 -1.29
C ILE A 124 4.01 -13.93 -0.07
N ARG A 125 5.23 -14.39 0.20
CA ARG A 125 6.09 -13.91 1.29
C ARG A 125 6.40 -12.41 1.22
N PHE A 126 6.26 -11.78 0.06
CA PHE A 126 6.50 -10.34 -0.14
C PHE A 126 5.24 -9.48 -0.05
N THR A 127 4.04 -10.05 -0.05
CA THR A 127 2.79 -9.28 0.02
C THR A 127 2.68 -8.52 1.33
N LEU A 128 2.89 -9.19 2.47
CA LEU A 128 2.81 -8.54 3.79
C LEU A 128 3.95 -7.52 4.00
N PRO A 129 5.24 -7.83 3.73
CA PRO A 129 6.30 -6.82 3.78
C PRO A 129 6.04 -5.60 2.90
N LEU A 130 5.57 -5.80 1.65
CA LEU A 130 5.23 -4.70 0.75
C LEU A 130 4.15 -3.81 1.39
N PHE A 131 3.08 -4.42 1.92
CA PHE A 131 2.00 -3.69 2.58
C PHE A 131 2.49 -2.91 3.81
N LEU A 132 3.25 -3.55 4.70
CA LEU A 132 3.73 -2.90 5.93
C LEU A 132 4.67 -1.73 5.63
N VAL A 133 5.63 -1.89 4.71
CA VAL A 133 6.49 -0.77 4.30
C VAL A 133 5.65 0.34 3.69
N THR A 134 4.67 0.02 2.85
CA THR A 134 3.78 1.03 2.25
C THR A 134 3.02 1.80 3.32
N ALA A 135 2.31 1.10 4.21
CA ALA A 135 1.48 1.72 5.24
C ALA A 135 2.31 2.59 6.19
N VAL A 136 3.44 2.08 6.66
CA VAL A 136 4.30 2.82 7.60
C VAL A 136 4.96 4.02 6.91
N SER A 137 5.44 3.86 5.67
CA SER A 137 6.03 4.98 4.95
C SER A 137 4.99 6.07 4.68
N LEU A 138 3.75 5.72 4.38
CA LEU A 138 2.65 6.67 4.21
C LEU A 138 2.29 7.38 5.52
N PHE A 139 2.29 6.66 6.65
CA PHE A 139 2.10 7.26 7.97
C PHE A 139 3.15 8.35 8.25
N TYR A 140 4.44 8.07 7.99
CA TYR A 140 5.50 9.07 8.14
C TYR A 140 5.44 10.21 7.12
N LYS A 141 4.66 10.06 6.05
CA LYS A 141 4.36 11.12 5.08
C LYS A 141 3.03 11.83 5.43
N ASN A 142 2.58 11.74 6.69
CA ASN A 142 1.40 12.41 7.24
C ASN A 142 0.05 12.00 6.64
N TYR A 143 0.01 10.90 5.89
CA TYR A 143 -1.27 10.25 5.58
C TYR A 143 -1.83 9.60 6.83
N GLN A 144 -3.16 9.54 6.91
CA GLN A 144 -3.87 8.94 8.04
C GLN A 144 -4.59 7.65 7.66
N TYR A 145 -5.12 7.59 6.43
CA TYR A 145 -5.92 6.45 5.98
C TYR A 145 -5.51 5.97 4.60
N LEU A 146 -5.53 4.66 4.45
CA LEU A 146 -5.23 3.93 3.22
C LEU A 146 -6.50 3.22 2.74
N THR A 147 -6.84 3.36 1.46
CA THR A 147 -7.98 2.69 0.84
C THR A 147 -7.55 1.83 -0.34
N PHE A 148 -8.25 0.72 -0.59
CA PHE A 148 -8.00 -0.14 -1.75
C PHE A 148 -9.17 -1.10 -2.00
N ALA A 149 -9.25 -1.62 -3.23
CA ALA A 149 -10.07 -2.77 -3.56
C ALA A 149 -9.25 -4.07 -3.37
N GLY A 150 -9.57 -4.85 -2.34
CA GLY A 150 -8.85 -6.08 -1.99
C GLY A 150 -9.64 -7.33 -2.33
N THR A 151 -8.99 -8.33 -2.93
CA THR A 151 -9.56 -9.68 -3.06
C THR A 151 -9.61 -10.38 -1.70
N SER A 152 -10.45 -11.41 -1.56
CA SER A 152 -10.53 -12.20 -0.32
C SER A 152 -9.17 -12.76 0.13
N HIS A 153 -8.28 -13.06 -0.83
CA HIS A 153 -6.92 -13.52 -0.54
C HIS A 153 -6.08 -12.43 0.14
N VAL A 154 -6.06 -11.21 -0.39
CA VAL A 154 -5.31 -10.08 0.18
C VAL A 154 -5.86 -9.71 1.55
N LEU A 155 -7.19 -9.61 1.68
CA LEU A 155 -7.84 -9.28 2.95
C LEU A 155 -7.56 -10.32 4.04
N ASN A 156 -7.50 -11.61 3.68
CA ASN A 156 -7.13 -12.68 4.60
C ASN A 156 -5.68 -12.57 5.09
N ILE A 157 -4.73 -12.16 4.24
CA ILE A 157 -3.34 -11.92 4.66
C ILE A 157 -3.29 -10.80 5.71
N LEU A 158 -4.01 -9.70 5.47
CA LEU A 158 -4.05 -8.55 6.38
C LEU A 158 -4.76 -8.88 7.69
N SER A 159 -5.89 -9.57 7.63
CA SER A 159 -6.62 -10.03 8.82
C SER A 159 -5.79 -10.99 9.67
N LYS A 160 -5.09 -11.95 9.06
CA LYS A 160 -4.11 -12.82 9.76
C LYS A 160 -2.92 -12.03 10.32
N ALA A 161 -2.60 -10.89 9.71
CA ALA A 161 -1.64 -9.96 10.26
C ALA A 161 -2.15 -9.18 11.47
N GLY A 162 -3.46 -9.21 11.75
CA GLY A 162 -4.09 -8.40 12.78
C GLY A 162 -4.38 -6.97 12.33
N VAL A 163 -4.22 -6.67 11.05
CA VAL A 163 -4.58 -5.36 10.49
C VAL A 163 -6.09 -5.28 10.39
N GLU A 164 -6.67 -4.36 11.16
CA GLU A 164 -8.09 -4.06 11.11
C GLU A 164 -8.41 -3.16 9.90
N TYR A 165 -9.55 -3.41 9.28
CA TYR A 165 -10.04 -2.64 8.14
C TYR A 165 -11.56 -2.52 8.17
N SER A 166 -12.07 -1.39 7.70
CA SER A 166 -13.50 -1.15 7.52
C SER A 166 -13.88 -1.45 6.07
N THR A 167 -14.83 -2.35 5.86
CA THR A 167 -15.39 -2.59 4.52
C THR A 167 -16.39 -1.50 4.17
N LEU A 168 -16.23 -0.89 2.99
CA LEU A 168 -17.13 0.15 2.48
C LEU A 168 -18.23 -0.44 1.61
N CYS A 169 -17.84 -1.22 0.61
CA CYS A 169 -18.75 -1.89 -0.33
C CYS A 169 -18.04 -3.03 -1.06
N ASP A 170 -18.80 -3.80 -1.83
CA ASP A 170 -18.24 -4.70 -2.84
C ASP A 170 -17.78 -3.90 -4.06
N ALA A 171 -16.58 -4.16 -4.58
CA ALA A 171 -16.10 -3.57 -5.82
C ALA A 171 -16.72 -4.32 -7.01
N LYS A 172 -17.85 -3.81 -7.53
CA LYS A 172 -18.58 -4.43 -8.65
C LYS A 172 -18.11 -3.90 -10.01
N LYS A 173 -17.88 -4.80 -10.98
CA LYS A 173 -17.44 -4.45 -12.35
C LYS A 173 -18.36 -3.44 -13.04
N HIS A 174 -19.68 -3.55 -12.86
CA HIS A 174 -20.66 -2.68 -13.52
C HIS A 174 -20.61 -1.21 -13.06
N ALA A 175 -19.94 -0.92 -11.93
CA ALA A 175 -19.76 0.44 -11.44
C ALA A 175 -18.59 1.17 -12.13
N LEU A 176 -17.74 0.44 -12.87
CA LEU A 176 -16.63 1.05 -13.59
C LEU A 176 -17.12 1.90 -14.76
N THR A 177 -16.50 3.07 -14.90
CA THR A 177 -16.62 3.87 -16.11
C THR A 177 -16.03 3.11 -17.30
N PRO A 178 -16.64 3.15 -18.49
CA PRO A 178 -16.09 2.52 -19.70
C PRO A 178 -14.64 2.95 -19.96
N SER A 179 -13.78 1.97 -20.27
CA SER A 179 -12.37 2.17 -20.59
C SER A 179 -11.87 1.07 -21.53
N SER A 180 -10.61 1.15 -21.96
CA SER A 180 -9.94 0.09 -22.73
C SER A 180 -9.50 -1.10 -21.88
N ASP A 181 -9.63 -1.03 -20.55
CA ASP A 181 -9.16 -2.08 -19.66
C ASP A 181 -10.10 -3.28 -19.66
N ASP A 182 -9.54 -4.47 -19.82
CA ASP A 182 -10.22 -5.73 -19.61
C ASP A 182 -9.76 -6.37 -18.29
N TRP A 183 -10.70 -6.56 -17.38
CA TRP A 183 -10.42 -7.13 -16.07
C TRP A 183 -10.47 -8.67 -16.04
N GLY A 184 -10.81 -9.33 -17.15
CA GLY A 184 -10.96 -10.78 -17.22
C GLY A 184 -11.83 -11.32 -16.07
N SER A 185 -11.32 -12.33 -15.37
CA SER A 185 -11.96 -12.96 -14.19
C SER A 185 -11.66 -12.27 -12.86
N TYR A 186 -10.99 -11.10 -12.84
CA TYR A 186 -10.62 -10.42 -11.58
C TYR A 186 -11.83 -10.19 -10.66
N TYR A 187 -12.96 -9.76 -11.20
CA TYR A 187 -14.17 -9.48 -10.42
C TYR A 187 -14.89 -10.74 -9.90
N GLU A 188 -14.58 -11.92 -10.43
CA GLU A 188 -15.08 -13.20 -9.88
C GLU A 188 -14.49 -13.47 -8.48
N THR A 189 -13.38 -12.81 -8.14
CA THR A 189 -12.77 -12.89 -6.79
C THR A 189 -13.56 -12.14 -5.72
N ASN A 190 -14.68 -11.48 -6.08
CA ASN A 190 -15.50 -10.64 -5.22
C ASN A 190 -14.67 -9.63 -4.41
N PRO A 191 -13.92 -8.74 -5.07
CA PRO A 191 -13.10 -7.75 -4.38
C PRO A 191 -13.98 -6.79 -3.57
N LYS A 192 -13.44 -6.30 -2.44
CA LYS A 192 -14.13 -5.35 -1.55
C LYS A 192 -13.32 -4.07 -1.42
N VAL A 193 -14.00 -2.94 -1.45
CA VAL A 193 -13.39 -1.64 -1.12
C VAL A 193 -13.28 -1.55 0.39
N VAL A 194 -12.06 -1.34 0.90
CA VAL A 194 -11.78 -1.25 2.33
C VAL A 194 -10.96 -0.02 2.65
N VAL A 195 -11.07 0.44 3.89
CA VAL A 195 -10.30 1.53 4.48
C VAL A 195 -9.54 1.03 5.70
N VAL A 196 -8.28 1.44 5.81
CA VAL A 196 -7.35 1.07 6.89
C VAL A 196 -6.82 2.34 7.54
N SER A 197 -6.91 2.43 8.87
CA SER A 197 -6.20 3.45 9.64
C SER A 197 -4.71 3.12 9.68
N LEU A 198 -3.88 4.03 9.20
CA LEU A 198 -2.42 3.83 9.19
C LEU A 198 -1.86 3.77 10.60
N ALA A 199 -2.40 4.56 11.54
CA ALA A 199 -2.04 4.49 12.96
C ALA A 199 -2.31 3.10 13.56
N SER A 200 -3.41 2.44 13.15
CA SER A 200 -3.74 1.09 13.63
C SER A 200 -2.75 0.04 13.13
N VAL A 201 -2.15 0.23 11.95
CA VAL A 201 -1.08 -0.65 11.45
C VAL A 201 0.16 -0.57 12.34
N LEU A 202 0.53 0.62 12.82
CA LEU A 202 1.66 0.78 13.75
C LEU A 202 1.38 0.05 15.07
N GLN A 203 0.15 0.17 15.61
CA GLN A 203 -0.22 -0.55 16.83
C GLN A 203 -0.12 -2.08 16.68
N VAL A 204 -0.42 -2.62 15.50
CA VAL A 204 -0.28 -4.06 15.21
C VAL A 204 1.18 -4.50 15.24
N ILE A 205 2.07 -3.68 14.70
CA ILE A 205 3.52 -3.92 14.72
C ILE A 205 4.02 -3.95 16.18
N ASP A 206 3.60 -2.97 16.99
CA ASP A 206 4.04 -2.83 18.39
C ASP A 206 3.52 -3.97 19.28
N LYS A 207 2.31 -4.47 19.04
CA LYS A 207 1.69 -5.51 19.87
C LYS A 207 2.26 -6.91 19.65
N GLN A 208 2.96 -7.19 18.55
CA GLN A 208 3.37 -8.55 18.20
C GLN A 208 4.88 -8.64 17.93
N VAL A 209 5.60 -9.37 18.78
CA VAL A 209 7.07 -9.56 18.68
C VAL A 209 7.53 -10.01 17.30
N LYS A 210 6.78 -10.91 16.64
CA LYS A 210 7.08 -11.35 15.26
C LYS A 210 7.11 -10.18 14.25
N TYR A 211 6.22 -9.20 14.40
CA TYR A 211 6.14 -8.05 13.52
C TYR A 211 7.13 -6.98 13.91
N GLN A 212 7.50 -6.85 15.19
CA GLN A 212 8.64 -6.01 15.59
C GLN A 212 9.94 -6.48 14.92
N ASN A 213 10.21 -7.80 14.89
CA ASN A 213 11.41 -8.34 14.24
C ASN A 213 11.38 -8.13 12.72
N LEU A 214 10.23 -8.38 12.09
CA LEU A 214 10.04 -8.08 10.67
C LEU A 214 10.24 -6.58 10.40
N PHE A 215 9.64 -5.72 11.22
CA PHE A 215 9.73 -4.27 11.11
C PHE A 215 11.17 -3.77 11.22
N LYS A 216 11.92 -4.23 12.23
CA LYS A 216 13.36 -3.94 12.39
C LYS A 216 14.16 -4.29 11.14
N SER A 217 13.83 -5.40 10.48
CA SER A 217 14.48 -5.80 9.22
C SER A 217 14.12 -4.90 8.02
N LEU A 218 13.02 -4.15 8.13
CA LEU A 218 12.45 -3.27 7.11
C LEU A 218 12.75 -1.78 7.36
N GLU A 219 13.28 -1.36 8.52
CA GLU A 219 13.51 0.06 8.87
C GLU A 219 14.25 0.84 7.78
N LYS A 220 15.37 0.31 7.28
CA LYS A 220 16.11 0.94 6.17
C LYS A 220 15.24 1.07 4.91
N LYS A 221 14.43 0.06 4.59
CA LYS A 221 13.54 0.07 3.43
C LYS A 221 12.43 1.10 3.61
N ILE A 222 11.90 1.25 4.82
CA ILE A 222 10.90 2.26 5.17
C ILE A 222 11.50 3.66 4.99
N ALA A 223 12.71 3.90 5.51
CA ALA A 223 13.41 5.17 5.35
C ALA A 223 13.67 5.50 3.88
N ASP A 224 14.18 4.54 3.10
CA ASP A 224 14.43 4.69 1.67
C ASP A 224 13.13 4.99 0.91
N VAL A 225 12.03 4.28 1.22
CA VAL A 225 10.72 4.51 0.60
C VAL A 225 10.14 5.86 1.01
N CYS A 226 10.26 6.29 2.27
CA CYS A 226 9.83 7.62 2.71
C CYS A 226 10.51 8.74 1.93
N GLN A 227 11.82 8.62 1.66
CA GLN A 227 12.57 9.59 0.86
C GLN A 227 12.13 9.58 -0.60
N GLN A 228 11.83 8.41 -1.15
CA GLN A 228 11.43 8.26 -2.55
C GLN A 228 9.95 8.61 -2.81
N LEU A 229 9.07 8.50 -1.83
CA LEU A 229 7.67 8.91 -1.97
C LEU A 229 7.58 10.42 -2.20
N ALA A 230 6.69 10.84 -3.10
CA ALA A 230 6.39 12.25 -3.32
C ALA A 230 5.98 12.93 -2.01
N GLU A 231 6.27 14.24 -1.91
CA GLU A 231 5.97 15.00 -0.71
C GLU A 231 4.46 15.15 -0.49
N HIS A 232 4.08 15.20 0.79
CA HIS A 232 2.76 15.61 1.22
C HIS A 232 2.71 17.15 1.16
N SER A 233 2.59 17.71 -0.05
CA SER A 233 2.49 19.17 -0.29
C SER A 233 1.05 19.58 -0.51
#